data_AF-A0A9W4XKZ0-F1
#
_entry.id   AF-A0A9W4XKZ0-F1
#
_cell.length_a   1.000
_cell.length_b   1.000
_cell.length_c   1.000
_cell.angle_alpha   90.00
_cell.angle_beta   90.00
_cell.angle_gamma   90.00
#
_symmetry.space_group_name_H-M   'P 1'
#
loop_
_entity.id
_entity.type
_entity.pdbx_description
1 polymer ?
#
loop_
_entity_poly.entity_id
_entity_poly.type
_entity_poly.pdbx_seq_one_letter_code
_entity_poly.pdbx_strand_id
1 'polypeptide(L)'
;MNDIQYFYNAGYANPISGVLGFPWLNASAGLLLADTADQDIYVSFTHRELPPAVITAMGLFNNSAFTGVNDPNATMPLKTQNYNRVWRSSHILPFLSNIAVERMSCESYGYEAGDYVRVLVNNSPHQLEECNDGPGESCPASKFGEWVASKGEMFGGFTERCEPEYSNSTDVLTIYEQ
;
A
#
# COMPACT_ATOMS: atom_id res chain seq x y z
N MET A 1 5.21 -2.01 21.07
CA MET A 1 6.65 -2.03 21.42
C MET A 1 7.53 -2.57 20.28
N ASN A 2 7.05 -2.63 19.02
CA ASN A 2 7.82 -3.20 17.90
C ASN A 2 7.95 -2.23 16.70
N ASP A 3 7.67 -0.93 16.91
CA ASP A 3 7.61 0.06 15.83
C ASP A 3 8.93 0.15 15.07
N ILE A 4 10.05 0.25 15.80
CA ILE A 4 11.41 0.25 15.23
C ILE A 4 11.69 -1.07 14.48
N GLN A 5 11.36 -2.22 15.07
CA GLN A 5 11.61 -3.51 14.43
C GLN A 5 10.93 -3.59 13.06
N TYR A 6 9.62 -3.31 12.98
CA TYR A 6 8.91 -3.43 11.71
C TYR A 6 9.23 -2.31 10.73
N PHE A 7 9.55 -1.11 11.22
CA PHE A 7 9.99 -0.02 10.35
C PHE A 7 11.29 -0.36 9.61
N TYR A 8 12.27 -0.93 10.32
CA TYR A 8 13.58 -1.28 9.76
C TYR A 8 13.65 -2.65 9.10
N ASN A 9 12.80 -3.61 9.47
CA ASN A 9 12.80 -4.94 8.90
C ASN A 9 11.90 -5.04 7.66
N ALA A 10 10.70 -4.45 7.69
CA ALA A 10 9.70 -4.65 6.65
C ALA A 10 8.96 -3.37 6.22
N GLY A 11 9.43 -2.20 6.67
CA GLY A 11 8.84 -0.90 6.40
C GLY A 11 9.77 0.02 5.60
N TYR A 12 9.56 1.33 5.70
CA TYR A 12 10.29 2.34 4.93
C TYR A 12 11.82 2.31 5.07
N ALA A 13 12.37 1.87 6.20
CA ALA A 13 13.82 1.79 6.36
C ALA A 13 14.45 0.57 5.69
N ASN A 14 13.66 -0.42 5.26
CA ASN A 14 14.17 -1.51 4.44
C ASN A 14 14.01 -1.14 2.95
N PRO A 15 15.12 -1.00 2.19
CA PRO A 15 15.08 -0.58 0.79
C PRO A 15 14.30 -1.53 -0.14
N ILE A 16 14.10 -2.81 0.25
CA ILE A 16 13.37 -3.77 -0.58
C ILE A 16 11.87 -3.84 -0.26
N SER A 17 11.41 -3.23 0.84
CA SER A 17 10.02 -3.42 1.30
C SER A 17 8.97 -2.99 0.30
N GLY A 18 9.15 -1.84 -0.36
CA GLY A 18 8.25 -1.42 -1.43
C GLY A 18 8.21 -2.44 -2.57
N VAL A 19 9.38 -2.98 -2.96
CA VAL A 19 9.50 -3.98 -4.03
C VAL A 19 8.79 -5.29 -3.68
N LEU A 20 8.87 -5.73 -2.42
CA LEU A 20 8.15 -6.93 -1.96
C LEU A 20 6.63 -6.71 -1.87
N GLY A 21 6.19 -5.50 -1.54
CA GLY A 21 4.77 -5.17 -1.37
C GLY A 21 4.05 -4.85 -2.68
N PHE A 22 4.75 -4.29 -3.66
CA PHE A 22 4.16 -3.81 -4.91
C PHE A 22 3.42 -4.87 -5.72
N PRO A 23 3.90 -6.12 -5.88
CA PRO A 23 3.19 -7.14 -6.66
C PRO A 23 1.76 -7.41 -6.15
N TRP A 24 1.54 -7.36 -4.83
CA TRP A 24 0.20 -7.50 -4.27
C TRP A 24 -0.69 -6.31 -4.62
N LEU A 25 -0.17 -5.08 -4.48
CA LEU A 25 -0.89 -3.86 -4.87
C LEU A 25 -1.28 -3.90 -6.36
N ASN A 26 -0.34 -4.28 -7.22
CA ASN A 26 -0.56 -4.36 -8.66
C ASN A 26 -1.63 -5.40 -9.03
N ALA A 27 -1.55 -6.60 -8.43
CA ALA A 27 -2.55 -7.65 -8.63
C ALA A 27 -3.95 -7.23 -8.17
N SER A 28 -4.05 -6.63 -6.97
CA SER A 28 -5.33 -6.12 -6.45
C SER A 28 -5.88 -4.99 -7.32
N ALA A 29 -5.04 -4.08 -7.82
CA ALA A 29 -5.47 -3.00 -8.70
C ALA A 29 -5.96 -3.51 -10.05
N GLY A 30 -5.29 -4.52 -10.62
CA GLY A 30 -5.72 -5.17 -11.86
C GLY A 30 -7.15 -5.72 -11.77
N LEU A 31 -7.50 -6.36 -10.66
CA LEU A 31 -8.86 -6.83 -10.41
C LEU A 31 -9.87 -5.68 -10.30
N LEU A 32 -9.54 -4.65 -9.53
CA LEU A 32 -10.46 -3.54 -9.28
C LEU A 32 -10.68 -2.67 -10.52
N LEU A 33 -9.69 -2.59 -11.41
CA LEU A 33 -9.78 -1.80 -12.64
C LEU A 33 -10.30 -2.61 -13.85
N ALA A 34 -10.48 -3.92 -13.70
CA ALA A 34 -11.04 -4.73 -14.77
C ALA A 34 -12.47 -4.30 -15.11
N ASP A 35 -12.81 -4.37 -16.40
CA ASP A 35 -14.18 -4.10 -16.89
C ASP A 35 -15.17 -5.17 -16.40
N THR A 36 -14.68 -6.38 -16.18
CA THR A 36 -15.44 -7.53 -15.67
C THR A 36 -14.70 -8.17 -14.52
N ALA A 37 -15.40 -8.44 -13.42
CA ALA A 37 -14.87 -9.20 -12.29
C ALA A 37 -15.50 -10.58 -12.24
N ASP A 38 -14.71 -11.62 -12.02
CA ASP A 38 -15.21 -12.98 -11.83
C ASP A 38 -15.88 -13.14 -10.46
N GLN A 39 -15.47 -12.33 -9.47
CA GLN A 39 -15.98 -12.32 -8.09
C GLN A 39 -16.07 -10.88 -7.57
N ASP A 40 -16.97 -10.63 -6.62
CA ASP A 40 -17.08 -9.33 -5.96
C ASP A 40 -16.09 -9.16 -4.79
N ILE A 41 -15.59 -10.27 -4.24
CA ILE A 41 -14.74 -10.29 -3.05
C ILE A 41 -13.57 -11.25 -3.27
N TYR A 42 -12.36 -10.73 -3.12
CA TYR A 42 -11.12 -11.50 -3.14
C TYR A 42 -10.45 -11.43 -1.77
N VAL A 43 -10.08 -12.58 -1.21
CA VAL A 43 -9.48 -12.67 0.13
C VAL A 43 -8.19 -13.46 0.06
N SER A 44 -7.09 -12.86 0.54
CA SER A 44 -5.79 -13.51 0.68
C SER A 44 -5.31 -13.45 2.12
N PHE A 45 -4.71 -14.52 2.60
CA PHE A 45 -4.11 -14.60 3.93
C PHE A 45 -2.59 -14.61 3.82
N THR A 46 -1.92 -13.90 4.73
CA THR A 46 -0.46 -13.77 4.72
C THR A 46 0.11 -13.66 6.13
N HIS A 47 1.42 -13.62 6.24
CA HIS A 47 2.15 -13.40 7.48
C HIS A 47 2.39 -11.91 7.76
N ARG A 48 2.72 -11.60 9.01
CA ARG A 48 2.82 -10.23 9.53
C ARG A 48 3.88 -9.36 8.83
N GLU A 49 4.79 -9.97 8.07
CA GLU A 49 5.85 -9.30 7.33
C GLU A 49 5.38 -8.69 6.01
N LEU A 50 4.29 -9.19 5.39
CA LEU A 50 3.79 -8.65 4.12
C LEU A 50 2.97 -7.35 4.26
N PRO A 51 2.03 -7.19 5.21
CA PRO A 51 1.27 -5.95 5.37
C PRO A 51 2.12 -4.66 5.48
N PRO A 52 3.20 -4.59 6.28
CA PRO A 52 4.04 -3.38 6.33
C PRO A 52 4.76 -3.11 5.00
N ALA A 53 5.11 -4.15 4.23
CA ALA A 53 5.71 -4.01 2.90
C ALA A 53 4.70 -3.42 1.90
N VAL A 54 3.46 -3.91 1.90
CA VAL A 54 2.35 -3.35 1.09
C VAL A 54 2.06 -1.90 1.46
N ILE A 55 2.00 -1.59 2.76
CA ILE A 55 1.82 -0.23 3.26
C ILE A 55 2.94 0.71 2.79
N THR A 56 4.17 0.22 2.77
CA THR A 56 5.33 0.96 2.26
C THR A 56 5.20 1.21 0.76
N ALA A 57 4.80 0.19 -0.02
CA ALA A 57 4.57 0.32 -1.45
C ALA A 57 3.45 1.33 -1.79
N MET A 58 2.41 1.39 -0.93
CA MET A 58 1.32 2.36 -1.06
C MET A 58 1.67 3.77 -0.55
N GLY A 59 2.77 3.95 0.19
CA GLY A 59 3.10 5.25 0.80
C GLY A 59 2.28 5.59 2.05
N LEU A 60 1.58 4.63 2.67
CA LEU A 60 0.76 4.90 3.86
C LEU A 60 1.60 5.01 5.13
N PHE A 61 1.08 5.72 6.14
CA PHE A 61 1.77 5.97 7.41
C PHE A 61 3.17 6.58 7.22
N ASN A 62 3.29 7.47 6.22
CA ASN A 62 4.45 8.33 6.04
C ASN A 62 4.03 9.79 6.22
N ASN A 63 4.73 10.53 7.08
CA ASN A 63 4.55 11.97 7.23
C ASN A 63 5.86 12.73 7.05
N SER A 64 6.86 12.10 6.41
CA SER A 64 8.17 12.68 6.18
C SER A 64 8.07 14.01 5.43
N ALA A 65 7.11 14.17 4.52
CA ALA A 65 6.89 15.40 3.75
C ALA A 65 6.67 16.64 4.63
N PHE A 66 6.17 16.46 5.86
CA PHE A 66 5.95 17.53 6.83
C PHE A 66 7.14 17.73 7.79
N THR A 67 8.26 17.09 7.51
CA THR A 67 9.54 17.27 8.22
C THR A 67 10.48 18.12 7.38
N GLY A 68 11.48 18.75 8.01
CA GLY A 68 12.44 19.61 7.30
C GLY A 68 13.37 18.90 6.31
N VAL A 69 13.32 17.57 6.20
CA VAL A 69 14.24 16.75 5.38
C VAL A 69 13.53 15.79 4.42
N ASN A 70 12.21 15.60 4.54
CA ASN A 70 11.44 14.61 3.79
C ASN A 70 12.08 13.21 3.73
N ASP A 71 12.52 12.72 4.89
CA ASP A 71 13.12 11.40 5.05
C ASP A 71 12.33 10.56 6.08
N PRO A 72 11.68 9.46 5.65
CA PRO A 72 11.00 8.54 6.57
C PRO A 72 11.92 8.02 7.68
N ASN A 73 13.20 7.77 7.41
CA ASN A 73 14.14 7.23 8.39
C ASN A 73 14.38 8.19 9.56
N ALA A 74 14.39 9.49 9.27
CA ALA A 74 14.49 10.53 10.30
C ALA A 74 13.27 10.55 11.24
N THR A 75 12.12 9.98 10.84
CA THR A 75 10.92 9.92 11.68
C THR A 75 10.99 8.82 12.76
N MET A 76 11.93 7.87 12.64
CA MET A 76 12.04 6.69 13.51
C MET A 76 13.43 6.52 14.14
N PRO A 77 13.92 7.50 14.92
CA PRO A 77 15.26 7.45 15.50
C PRO A 77 15.44 6.27 16.47
N LEU A 78 16.62 5.63 16.44
CA LEU A 78 16.93 4.43 17.23
C LEU A 78 17.16 4.69 18.73
N LYS A 79 17.47 5.94 19.11
CA LYS A 79 17.92 6.29 20.48
C LYS A 79 16.95 7.17 21.25
N THR A 80 15.87 7.62 20.62
CA THR A 80 14.85 8.45 21.26
C THR A 80 13.49 8.14 20.66
N GLN A 81 12.43 8.28 21.44
CA GLN A 81 11.08 8.07 20.93
C GLN A 81 10.61 9.33 20.20
N ASN A 82 10.29 9.20 18.91
CA ASN A 82 9.48 10.20 18.24
C ASN A 82 8.00 10.04 18.67
N TYR A 83 7.50 10.98 19.46
CA TYR A 83 6.10 10.99 19.91
C TYR A 83 5.11 11.35 18.78
N ASN A 84 5.59 12.04 17.75
CA ASN A 84 4.79 12.45 16.58
C ASN A 84 4.87 11.45 15.42
N ARG A 85 5.49 10.28 15.61
CA ARG A 85 5.55 9.25 14.56
C ARG A 85 4.15 8.78 14.19
N VAL A 86 3.93 8.64 12.89
CA VAL A 86 2.72 8.04 12.32
C VAL A 86 2.89 6.53 12.11
N TRP A 87 4.12 6.04 11.89
CA TRP A 87 4.40 4.61 11.86
C TRP A 87 4.31 4.02 13.26
N ARG A 88 3.19 3.33 13.52
CA ARG A 88 2.90 2.66 14.79
C ARG A 88 2.47 1.23 14.49
N SER A 89 3.29 0.24 14.85
CA SER A 89 3.02 -1.16 14.51
C SER A 89 1.72 -1.68 15.10
N SER A 90 1.27 -1.13 16.25
CA SER A 90 -0.02 -1.48 16.83
C SER A 90 -1.23 -1.04 16.00
N HIS A 91 -1.08 -0.06 15.11
CA HIS A 91 -2.13 0.38 14.18
C HIS A 91 -2.00 -0.29 12.82
N ILE A 92 -0.77 -0.63 12.43
CA ILE A 92 -0.46 -1.21 11.11
C ILE A 92 -0.63 -2.72 11.09
N LEU A 93 -0.16 -3.43 12.13
CA LEU A 93 -0.10 -4.89 12.15
C LEU A 93 -0.43 -5.51 13.53
N PRO A 94 -1.59 -5.21 14.13
CA PRO A 94 -2.11 -6.01 15.23
C PRO A 94 -2.36 -7.47 14.80
N PHE A 95 -2.65 -8.36 15.75
CA PHE A 95 -3.16 -9.68 15.38
C PHE A 95 -4.46 -9.54 14.59
N LEU A 96 -4.60 -10.34 13.52
CA LEU A 96 -5.71 -10.26 12.57
C LEU A 96 -5.80 -8.92 11.81
N SER A 97 -4.65 -8.26 11.63
CA SER A 97 -4.57 -7.08 10.79
C SER A 97 -5.09 -7.36 9.38
N ASN A 98 -5.77 -6.38 8.80
CA ASN A 98 -6.24 -6.44 7.42
C ASN A 98 -5.97 -5.13 6.68
N ILE A 99 -5.76 -5.25 5.38
CA ILE A 99 -5.72 -4.16 4.42
C ILE A 99 -6.80 -4.49 3.39
N ALA A 100 -7.73 -3.55 3.15
CA ALA A 100 -8.76 -3.69 2.13
C ALA A 100 -8.61 -2.57 1.11
N VAL A 101 -8.71 -2.92 -0.17
CA VAL A 101 -8.81 -1.97 -1.27
C VAL A 101 -10.20 -2.16 -1.85
N GLU A 102 -11.03 -1.13 -1.79
CA GLU A 102 -12.44 -1.21 -2.15
C GLU A 102 -12.73 -0.29 -3.34
N ARG A 103 -13.34 -0.83 -4.39
CA ARG A 103 -13.98 -0.04 -5.46
C ARG A 103 -15.43 0.20 -5.09
N MET A 104 -15.88 1.43 -5.23
CA MET A 104 -17.22 1.88 -4.88
C MET A 104 -17.76 2.83 -5.94
N SER A 105 -19.02 2.64 -6.34
CA SER A 105 -19.74 3.59 -7.16
C SER A 105 -20.38 4.65 -6.27
N CYS A 106 -20.05 5.91 -6.50
CA CYS A 106 -20.51 7.03 -5.69
C CYS A 106 -21.26 8.06 -6.53
N GLU A 107 -22.35 8.57 -5.98
CA GLU A 107 -23.03 9.77 -6.43
C GLU A 107 -23.14 10.71 -5.22
N SER A 108 -22.23 11.68 -5.13
CA SER A 108 -22.08 12.55 -3.97
C SER A 108 -21.99 14.01 -4.40
N TYR A 109 -22.62 14.90 -3.63
CA TYR A 109 -22.60 16.33 -3.92
C TYR A 109 -21.17 16.88 -3.94
N GLY A 110 -20.83 17.62 -5.02
CA GLY A 110 -19.51 18.22 -5.20
C GLY A 110 -18.47 17.31 -5.86
N TYR A 111 -18.84 16.09 -6.23
CA TYR A 111 -17.98 15.15 -6.95
C TYR A 111 -18.73 14.57 -8.15
N GLU A 112 -17.98 14.15 -9.18
CA GLU A 112 -18.56 13.50 -10.35
C GLU A 112 -19.14 12.13 -9.96
N ALA A 113 -20.29 11.77 -10.53
CA ALA A 113 -20.83 10.43 -10.36
C ALA A 113 -19.90 9.42 -11.06
N GLY A 114 -19.49 8.37 -10.36
CA GLY A 114 -18.54 7.40 -10.93
C GLY A 114 -17.95 6.46 -9.89
N ASP A 115 -16.91 5.74 -10.30
CA ASP A 115 -16.23 4.78 -9.45
C ASP A 115 -15.01 5.40 -8.77
N TYR A 116 -14.85 5.05 -7.50
CA TYR A 116 -13.79 5.51 -6.63
C TYR A 116 -13.17 4.31 -5.91
N VAL A 117 -11.90 4.43 -5.57
CA VAL A 117 -11.13 3.43 -4.84
C VAL A 117 -10.73 4.02 -3.49
N ARG A 118 -10.92 3.27 -2.41
CA ARG A 118 -10.38 3.63 -1.09
C ARG A 118 -9.57 2.49 -0.51
N VAL A 119 -8.61 2.84 0.35
CA VAL A 119 -7.83 1.88 1.10
C VAL A 119 -8.18 1.99 2.58
N LEU A 120 -8.41 0.83 3.20
CA LEU A 120 -8.64 0.69 4.63
C LEU A 120 -7.49 -0.12 5.23
N VAL A 121 -6.97 0.33 6.36
CA VAL A 121 -6.07 -0.48 7.20
C VAL A 121 -6.75 -0.63 8.54
N ASN A 122 -7.13 -1.86 8.91
CA ASN A 122 -7.84 -2.16 10.15
C ASN A 122 -9.11 -1.31 10.34
N ASN A 123 -9.95 -1.24 9.30
CA ASN A 123 -11.18 -0.43 9.22
C ASN A 123 -10.96 1.10 9.26
N SER A 124 -9.72 1.58 9.21
CA SER A 124 -9.40 3.01 9.14
C SER A 124 -9.16 3.43 7.68
N PRO A 125 -9.91 4.40 7.12
CA PRO A 125 -9.61 4.98 5.82
C PRO A 125 -8.24 5.67 5.80
N HIS A 126 -7.52 5.48 4.70
CA HIS A 126 -6.26 6.13 4.42
C HIS A 126 -6.28 6.79 3.04
N GLN A 127 -5.82 8.04 3.00
CA GLN A 127 -5.65 8.79 1.77
C GLN A 127 -4.50 8.21 0.96
N LEU A 128 -4.68 8.11 -0.35
CA LEU A 128 -3.58 7.87 -1.27
C LEU A 128 -3.02 9.22 -1.68
N GLU A 129 -1.77 9.52 -1.30
CA GLU A 129 -1.11 10.76 -1.71
C GLU A 129 -1.14 10.86 -3.24
N GLU A 130 -1.47 12.05 -3.75
CA GLU A 130 -1.64 12.32 -5.20
C GLU A 130 -2.82 11.59 -5.86
N CYS A 131 -3.65 10.87 -5.10
CA CYS A 131 -4.94 10.34 -5.55
C CYS A 131 -6.01 10.35 -4.44
N ASN A 132 -6.42 11.54 -4.01
CA ASN A 132 -7.39 11.74 -2.93
C ASN A 132 -8.48 12.78 -3.27
N ASP A 133 -8.76 12.97 -4.56
CA ASP A 133 -9.70 13.98 -5.09
C ASP A 133 -11.17 13.54 -5.08
N GLY A 134 -11.49 12.35 -4.55
CA GLY A 134 -12.84 11.79 -4.51
C GLY A 134 -13.59 12.03 -3.19
N PRO A 135 -14.87 11.62 -3.12
CA PRO A 135 -15.66 11.67 -1.90
C PRO A 135 -14.95 10.95 -0.74
N GLY A 136 -14.86 11.60 0.42
CA GLY A 136 -14.19 11.02 1.59
C GLY A 136 -12.71 10.75 1.37
N GLU A 137 -12.05 11.55 0.50
CA GLU A 137 -10.63 11.46 0.16
C GLU A 137 -10.25 10.14 -0.53
N SER A 138 -11.21 9.55 -1.22
CA SER A 138 -11.01 8.41 -2.11
C SER A 138 -10.30 8.82 -3.40
N CYS A 139 -9.77 7.83 -4.10
CA CYS A 139 -9.08 7.97 -5.38
C CYS A 139 -10.07 7.73 -6.52
N PRO A 140 -10.29 8.67 -7.46
CA PRO A 140 -11.07 8.38 -8.66
C PRO A 140 -10.51 7.17 -9.42
N ALA A 141 -11.35 6.22 -9.84
CA ALA A 141 -10.89 4.99 -10.50
C ALA A 141 -10.07 5.28 -11.77
N SER A 142 -10.39 6.36 -12.48
CA SER A 142 -9.63 6.83 -13.66
C SER A 142 -8.19 7.23 -13.35
N LYS A 143 -7.91 7.72 -12.13
CA LYS A 143 -6.56 8.09 -11.67
C LYS A 143 -5.87 6.96 -10.92
N PHE A 144 -6.61 5.99 -10.40
CA PHE A 144 -6.04 4.91 -9.58
C PHE A 144 -5.03 4.07 -10.37
N GLY A 145 -5.30 3.77 -11.65
CA GLY A 145 -4.34 3.05 -12.51
C GLY A 145 -3.02 3.80 -12.70
N GLU A 146 -3.09 5.11 -12.95
CA GLU A 146 -1.91 5.98 -13.07
C GLU A 146 -1.13 6.04 -11.75
N TRP A 147 -1.84 6.13 -10.63
CA TRP A 147 -1.24 6.11 -9.30
C TRP A 147 -0.51 4.78 -9.03
N VAL A 148 -1.11 3.63 -9.35
CA VAL A 148 -0.45 2.32 -9.20
C VAL A 148 0.76 2.21 -10.13
N ALA A 149 0.66 2.70 -11.37
CA ALA A 149 1.79 2.73 -12.30
C ALA A 149 2.98 3.54 -11.74
N SER A 150 2.73 4.69 -11.11
CA SER A 150 3.78 5.48 -10.44
C SER A 150 4.47 4.70 -9.32
N LYS A 151 3.72 3.88 -8.56
CA LYS A 151 4.32 2.98 -7.56
C LYS A 151 5.14 1.87 -8.22
N GLY A 152 4.74 1.41 -9.40
CA GLY A 152 5.50 0.45 -10.21
C GLY A 152 6.82 1.01 -10.75
N GLU A 153 6.89 2.30 -11.08
CA GLU A 153 8.16 2.95 -11.44
C GLU A 153 9.13 3.00 -10.26
N MET A 154 8.62 3.17 -9.04
CA MET A 154 9.42 3.20 -7.81
C MET A 154 9.83 1.82 -7.31
N PHE A 155 8.92 0.85 -7.39
CA PHE A 155 8.99 -0.42 -6.67
C PHE A 155 8.84 -1.67 -7.55
N GLY A 156 8.72 -1.53 -8.86
CA GLY A 156 8.75 -2.65 -9.80
C GLY A 156 10.11 -3.37 -9.83
N GLY A 157 10.18 -4.44 -10.63
CA GLY A 157 11.41 -5.22 -10.83
C GLY A 157 11.74 -6.15 -9.67
N PHE A 158 10.75 -6.89 -9.16
CA PHE A 158 10.96 -7.88 -8.09
C PHE A 158 12.08 -8.87 -8.44
N THR A 159 12.07 -9.43 -9.66
CA THR A 159 13.08 -10.40 -10.11
C THR A 159 14.49 -9.79 -10.14
N GLU A 160 14.63 -8.57 -10.66
CA GLU A 160 15.92 -7.88 -10.71
C GLU A 160 16.44 -7.53 -9.32
N ARG A 161 15.57 -7.05 -8.44
CA ARG A 161 15.96 -6.51 -7.12
C ARG A 161 16.14 -7.59 -6.06
N CYS A 162 15.44 -8.72 -6.19
CA CYS A 162 15.49 -9.83 -5.24
C CYS A 162 16.37 -11.00 -5.71
N GLU A 163 16.75 -11.03 -7.00
CA GLU A 163 17.63 -12.04 -7.62
C GLU A 163 17.32 -13.49 -7.18
N PRO A 164 16.08 -13.98 -7.34
CA PRO A 164 15.74 -15.33 -6.95
C PRO A 164 16.54 -16.36 -7.78
N GLU A 165 16.94 -17.47 -7.17
CA GLU A 165 17.70 -18.54 -7.83
C GLU A 165 16.92 -19.26 -8.95
N TYR A 166 15.62 -18.98 -9.08
CA TYR A 166 14.74 -19.61 -10.05
C TYR A 166 14.77 -18.89 -11.40
N SER A 167 14.94 -19.66 -12.48
CA SER A 167 14.99 -19.15 -13.86
C SER A 167 13.64 -18.72 -14.43
N ASN A 168 12.53 -19.10 -13.78
CA ASN A 168 11.16 -18.73 -14.16
C ASN A 168 10.55 -17.67 -13.23
N SER A 169 11.38 -16.84 -12.60
CA SER A 169 10.95 -15.74 -11.76
C SER A 169 10.22 -14.66 -12.59
N THR A 170 9.22 -14.02 -11.97
CA THR A 170 8.36 -13.01 -12.59
C THR A 170 8.03 -11.92 -11.59
N ASP A 171 7.79 -10.71 -12.11
CA ASP A 171 7.34 -9.55 -11.34
C ASP A 171 5.82 -9.57 -11.06
N VAL A 172 5.11 -10.50 -11.69
CA VAL A 172 3.64 -10.58 -11.66
C VAL A 172 3.19 -11.58 -10.59
N LEU A 173 2.30 -11.13 -9.69
CA LEU A 173 1.65 -11.97 -8.70
C LEU A 173 0.24 -12.34 -9.19
N THR A 174 -0.03 -13.64 -9.36
CA THR A 174 -1.29 -14.14 -9.94
C THR A 174 -2.20 -14.84 -8.92
N ILE A 175 -2.12 -14.47 -7.63
CA ILE A 175 -2.81 -15.16 -6.51
C ILE A 175 -4.35 -15.15 -6.58
N TYR A 176 -4.92 -14.34 -7.47
CA TYR A 176 -6.36 -14.22 -7.66
C TYR A 176 -6.85 -14.73 -9.02
N GLU A 177 -5.92 -15.12 -9.90
CA GLU A 177 -6.23 -15.71 -11.21
C GLU A 177 -6.47 -17.22 -11.05
N GLN A 178 -7.45 -17.77 -11.78
CA GLN A 178 -7.77 -19.21 -11.81
C GLN A 178 -7.41 -19.84 -13.16
#